data_AF-X0SBS5-F1
#
_entry.id   AF-X0SBS5-F1
#
_cell.length_a   1.000
_cell.length_b   1.000
_cell.length_c   1.000
_cell.angle_alpha   90.00
_cell.angle_beta   90.00
_cell.angle_gamma   90.00
#
_symmetry.space_group_name_H-M   'P 1'
#
loop_
_entity.id
_entity.type
_entity.pdbx_description
1 polymer ?
#
loop_
_entity_poly.entity_id
_entity_poly.type
_entity_poly.pdbx_seq_one_letter_code
_entity_poly.pdbx_strand_id
1 'polypeptide(L)'
;LEVEKLYDSAVELTDRMLELSIKQYNEASSEEVKEVAKLNIGFFAVAKRQFEPEYQVDYGLNELVDQECENIKNHKGLEFRELLTYVKIPSIYQTPYAYEDYSQYIPRGHYTRNEKLENYFKIMMWYGRIDFKLRPASEEPAITYGKKMTLQAILMADALLRDENAFKLWKMIYEPTVYFVGKTDDLYVDDYIKLIEEIFPPNESIDKYNNQEKLAEFVDKAIQLRTPKILSGLAFAEDGDFRVSTQGFKFMGQRFIPDSYMFQELVFGVKDEKVIMQYTGDKKPFTMEIIPNFGPVRAFPRGLDVCAVLESKRALEILEVEGDTEYTEYYNQLNNLKEEFSLKTIEGWKQNLYWRWLYALLPLLEENKNTNLPCFMQSPAWIDKELQTVLGSWTELRHDTILYAKQSYTMAGKGMPPEPKLTYGYVEPYPEVYARLEEMMRDLRNNLIALDLAIEGIPEKIKEFEELLDKLKIISEKEINN
;
A
#
# COMPACT_ATOMS: atom_id res chain seq x y z
N LEU A 1 -17.81 2.93 -5.81
CA LEU A 1 -17.02 2.70 -7.03
C LEU A 1 -16.77 1.21 -7.24
N GLU A 2 -16.26 0.55 -6.20
CA GLU A 2 -15.92 -0.87 -6.16
C GLU A 2 -17.12 -1.76 -6.51
N VAL A 3 -18.27 -1.54 -5.87
CA VAL A 3 -19.49 -2.32 -6.08
C VAL A 3 -20.04 -2.20 -7.51
N GLU A 4 -20.08 -0.99 -8.06
CA GLU A 4 -20.76 -0.70 -9.33
C GLU A 4 -19.87 -0.85 -10.56
N LYS A 5 -18.54 -0.83 -10.40
CA LYS A 5 -17.58 -0.85 -11.50
C LYS A 5 -16.47 -1.87 -11.28
N LEU A 6 -15.66 -1.68 -10.23
CA LEU A 6 -14.36 -2.38 -10.16
C LEU A 6 -14.48 -3.87 -9.84
N TYR A 7 -15.51 -4.32 -9.11
CA TYR A 7 -15.69 -5.73 -8.82
C TYR A 7 -15.94 -6.55 -10.07
N ASP A 8 -16.84 -6.10 -10.95
CA ASP A 8 -17.20 -6.85 -12.15
C ASP A 8 -15.98 -6.90 -13.10
N SER A 9 -15.21 -5.81 -13.19
CA SER A 9 -13.92 -5.80 -13.90
C SER A 9 -12.88 -6.74 -13.26
N ALA A 10 -12.84 -6.86 -11.93
CA ALA A 10 -11.93 -7.79 -11.24
C ALA A 10 -12.30 -9.24 -11.54
N VAL A 11 -13.59 -9.58 -11.50
CA VAL A 11 -14.10 -10.91 -11.87
C VAL A 11 -13.73 -11.25 -13.32
N GLU A 12 -14.04 -10.36 -14.26
CA GLU A 12 -13.76 -10.57 -15.69
C GLU A 12 -12.25 -10.66 -15.96
N LEU A 13 -11.44 -9.84 -15.29
CA LEU A 13 -9.98 -9.92 -15.36
C LEU A 13 -9.47 -11.26 -14.82
N THR A 14 -9.97 -11.72 -13.65
CA THR A 14 -9.57 -13.00 -13.06
C THR A 14 -9.88 -14.16 -14.00
N ASP A 15 -11.09 -14.20 -14.55
CA ASP A 15 -11.50 -15.23 -15.50
C ASP A 15 -10.63 -15.21 -16.75
N ARG A 16 -10.40 -14.02 -17.33
CA ARG A 16 -9.58 -13.89 -18.52
C ARG A 16 -8.13 -14.28 -18.28
N MET A 17 -7.53 -13.88 -17.17
CA MET A 17 -6.15 -14.23 -16.83
C MET A 17 -5.98 -15.72 -16.53
N LEU A 18 -6.99 -16.36 -15.95
CA LEU A 18 -7.02 -17.80 -15.76
C LEU A 18 -7.04 -18.54 -17.11
N GLU A 19 -7.90 -18.12 -18.04
CA GLU A 19 -7.94 -18.67 -19.41
C GLU A 19 -6.59 -18.50 -20.13
N LEU A 20 -5.98 -17.32 -20.03
CA LEU A 20 -4.69 -17.03 -20.66
C LEU A 20 -3.56 -17.86 -20.03
N SER A 21 -3.59 -18.06 -18.71
CA SER A 21 -2.63 -18.92 -18.01
C SER A 21 -2.75 -20.39 -18.44
N ILE A 22 -3.98 -20.88 -18.63
CA ILE A 22 -4.23 -22.22 -19.19
C ILE A 22 -3.72 -22.32 -20.63
N LYS A 23 -3.95 -21.29 -21.45
CA LYS A 23 -3.43 -21.24 -22.82
C LYS A 23 -1.90 -21.31 -22.84
N GLN A 24 -1.23 -20.52 -22.00
CA GLN A 24 0.22 -20.55 -21.85
C GLN A 24 0.71 -21.93 -21.38
N TYR A 25 0.07 -22.55 -20.39
CA TYR A 25 0.40 -23.91 -19.94
C TYR A 25 0.34 -24.95 -21.07
N ASN A 26 -0.66 -24.86 -21.96
CA ASN A 26 -0.83 -25.77 -23.09
C ASN A 26 0.14 -25.48 -24.24
N GLU A 27 0.57 -24.22 -24.42
CA GLU A 27 1.56 -23.80 -25.42
C GLU A 27 2.99 -24.19 -25.01
N ALA A 28 3.29 -24.18 -23.70
CA ALA A 28 4.61 -24.46 -23.17
C ALA A 28 5.10 -25.88 -23.51
N SER A 29 6.30 -25.95 -24.08
CA SER A 29 7.01 -27.21 -24.34
C SER A 29 8.11 -27.50 -23.33
N SER A 30 8.67 -26.45 -22.72
CA SER A 30 9.65 -26.57 -21.65
C SER A 30 8.98 -26.92 -20.33
N GLU A 31 9.49 -27.94 -19.64
CA GLU A 31 8.98 -28.36 -18.32
C GLU A 31 8.98 -27.21 -17.31
N GLU A 32 10.03 -26.37 -17.34
CA GLU A 32 10.17 -25.22 -16.44
C GLU A 32 9.07 -24.18 -16.68
N VAL A 33 8.81 -23.84 -17.95
CA VAL A 33 7.78 -22.86 -18.36
C VAL A 33 6.39 -23.40 -18.10
N LYS A 34 6.21 -24.70 -18.31
CA LYS A 34 4.95 -25.39 -18.05
C LYS A 34 4.61 -25.40 -16.56
N GLU A 35 5.59 -25.67 -15.70
CA GLU A 35 5.37 -25.66 -14.24
C GLU A 35 5.03 -24.25 -13.73
N VAL A 36 5.75 -23.21 -14.16
CA VAL A 36 5.41 -21.82 -13.74
C VAL A 36 4.08 -21.35 -14.32
N ALA A 37 3.72 -21.72 -15.55
CA ALA A 37 2.40 -21.42 -16.12
C ALA A 37 1.29 -22.11 -15.31
N LYS A 38 1.52 -23.35 -14.85
CA LYS A 38 0.62 -24.05 -13.93
C LYS A 38 0.45 -23.30 -12.61
N LEU A 39 1.51 -22.74 -12.04
CA LEU A 39 1.41 -21.93 -10.82
C LEU A 39 0.62 -20.65 -11.03
N ASN A 40 0.71 -20.01 -12.21
CA ASN A 40 -0.15 -18.89 -12.58
C ASN A 40 -1.63 -19.29 -12.64
N ILE A 41 -1.97 -20.48 -13.15
CA ILE A 41 -3.35 -21.03 -13.07
C ILE A 41 -3.80 -21.08 -11.61
N GLY A 42 -2.96 -21.60 -10.71
CA GLY A 42 -3.23 -21.64 -9.28
C GLY A 42 -3.46 -20.26 -8.68
N PHE A 43 -2.59 -19.29 -9.00
CA PHE A 43 -2.69 -17.91 -8.52
C PHE A 43 -4.03 -17.25 -8.90
N PHE A 44 -4.47 -17.39 -10.15
CA PHE A 44 -5.77 -16.84 -10.58
C PHE A 44 -6.95 -17.68 -10.09
N ALA A 45 -6.79 -18.99 -9.88
CA ALA A 45 -7.82 -19.85 -9.29
C ALA A 45 -8.12 -19.51 -7.82
N VAL A 46 -7.10 -19.15 -7.03
CA VAL A 46 -7.28 -18.66 -5.64
C VAL A 46 -8.16 -17.41 -5.62
N ALA A 47 -7.91 -16.47 -6.53
CA ALA A 47 -8.74 -15.28 -6.70
C ALA A 47 -10.17 -15.63 -7.17
N LYS A 48 -10.30 -16.53 -8.15
CA LYS A 48 -11.61 -16.98 -8.66
C LYS A 48 -12.49 -17.55 -7.57
N ARG A 49 -11.92 -18.36 -6.67
CA ARG A 49 -12.65 -18.94 -5.54
C ARG A 49 -13.13 -17.94 -4.50
N GLN A 50 -12.61 -16.70 -4.51
CA GLN A 50 -13.14 -15.67 -3.62
C GLN A 50 -14.54 -15.22 -4.05
N PHE A 51 -14.90 -15.31 -5.33
CA PHE A 51 -16.23 -14.96 -5.84
C PHE A 51 -17.03 -16.13 -6.41
N GLU A 52 -16.38 -17.27 -6.65
CA GLU A 52 -16.98 -18.52 -7.09
C GLU A 52 -16.43 -19.70 -6.26
N PRO A 53 -16.87 -19.88 -5.00
CA PRO A 53 -16.28 -20.86 -4.07
C PRO A 53 -16.31 -22.31 -4.57
N GLU A 54 -17.30 -22.65 -5.39
CA GLU A 54 -17.47 -23.99 -5.97
C GLU A 54 -16.53 -24.29 -7.14
N TYR A 55 -15.79 -23.28 -7.64
CA TYR A 55 -14.88 -23.44 -8.77
C TYR A 55 -13.81 -24.51 -8.47
N GLN A 56 -13.73 -25.51 -9.34
CA GLN A 56 -12.74 -26.58 -9.27
C GLN A 56 -11.67 -26.33 -10.32
N VAL A 57 -10.41 -26.34 -9.88
CA VAL A 57 -9.25 -26.18 -10.77
C VAL A 57 -8.59 -27.54 -11.00
N ASP A 58 -8.34 -27.87 -12.27
CA ASP A 58 -7.65 -29.11 -12.65
C ASP A 58 -6.11 -28.97 -12.49
N TYR A 59 -5.32 -29.73 -13.24
CA TYR A 59 -3.86 -29.71 -13.28
C TYR A 59 -3.20 -30.15 -11.97
N GLY A 60 -3.95 -30.82 -11.09
CA GLY A 60 -3.49 -31.20 -9.74
C GLY A 60 -3.27 -30.00 -8.82
N LEU A 61 -4.02 -28.91 -9.01
CA LEU A 61 -3.93 -27.69 -8.20
C LEU A 61 -5.02 -27.57 -7.14
N ASN A 62 -6.10 -28.37 -7.23
CA ASN A 62 -7.28 -28.19 -6.39
C ASN A 62 -6.96 -28.14 -4.90
N GLU A 63 -6.14 -29.09 -4.42
CA GLU A 63 -5.73 -29.16 -3.01
C GLU A 63 -4.90 -27.94 -2.59
N LEU A 64 -3.95 -27.49 -3.43
CA LEU A 64 -3.13 -26.31 -3.13
C LEU A 64 -3.99 -25.04 -3.06
N VAL A 65 -4.91 -24.89 -4.01
CA VAL A 65 -5.85 -23.76 -4.04
C VAL A 65 -6.83 -23.83 -2.86
N ASP A 66 -7.25 -25.03 -2.43
CA ASP A 66 -8.09 -25.22 -1.25
C ASP A 66 -7.36 -24.74 0.01
N GLN A 67 -6.09 -25.11 0.16
CA GLN A 67 -5.26 -24.70 1.31
C GLN A 67 -5.01 -23.18 1.32
N GLU A 68 -4.69 -22.57 0.19
CA GLU A 68 -4.59 -21.10 0.07
C GLU A 68 -5.89 -20.40 0.46
N CYS A 69 -7.04 -20.89 -0.03
CA CYS A 69 -8.34 -20.33 0.32
C CYS A 69 -8.68 -20.50 1.80
N GLU A 70 -8.33 -21.64 2.40
CA GLU A 70 -8.48 -21.85 3.84
C GLU A 70 -7.53 -20.97 4.65
N ASN A 71 -6.30 -20.71 4.21
CA ASN A 71 -5.41 -19.75 4.85
C ASN A 71 -6.00 -18.33 4.81
N ILE A 72 -6.49 -17.90 3.64
CA ILE A 72 -7.20 -16.62 3.46
C ILE A 72 -8.41 -16.52 4.40
N LYS A 73 -9.21 -17.58 4.54
CA LYS A 73 -10.42 -17.60 5.37
C LYS A 73 -10.12 -17.65 6.88
N ASN A 74 -9.05 -18.34 7.28
CA ASN A 74 -8.71 -18.54 8.69
C ASN A 74 -7.90 -17.39 9.28
N HIS A 75 -7.27 -16.55 8.46
CA HIS A 75 -6.60 -15.31 8.89
C HIS A 75 -5.50 -15.50 9.95
N LYS A 76 -4.79 -16.64 9.96
CA LYS A 76 -3.91 -17.08 11.06
C LYS A 76 -2.61 -16.28 11.23
N GLY A 77 -2.37 -15.28 10.41
CA GLY A 77 -1.10 -14.56 10.39
C GLY A 77 -0.16 -15.15 9.36
N LEU A 78 1.12 -15.29 9.72
CA LEU A 78 2.17 -15.80 8.84
C LEU A 78 2.03 -17.31 8.61
N GLU A 79 1.70 -17.71 7.39
CA GLU A 79 1.65 -19.10 6.94
C GLU A 79 2.39 -19.24 5.60
N PHE A 80 2.79 -20.48 5.28
CA PHE A 80 3.47 -20.77 4.02
C PHE A 80 2.53 -20.53 2.82
N ARG A 81 3.10 -20.10 1.69
CA ARG A 81 2.41 -19.99 0.40
C ARG A 81 2.45 -21.34 -0.30
N GLU A 82 1.33 -22.05 -0.29
CA GLU A 82 1.20 -23.42 -0.81
C GLU A 82 1.47 -23.50 -2.32
N LEU A 83 1.22 -22.40 -3.06
CA LEU A 83 1.57 -22.31 -4.48
C LEU A 83 3.07 -22.18 -4.76
N LEU A 84 3.94 -22.05 -3.74
CA LEU A 84 5.40 -22.09 -3.91
C LEU A 84 5.94 -23.52 -3.85
N THR A 85 5.40 -24.41 -4.69
CA THR A 85 5.67 -25.87 -4.71
C THR A 85 7.15 -26.24 -4.89
N TYR A 86 7.97 -25.32 -5.41
CA TYR A 86 9.41 -25.48 -5.58
C TYR A 86 10.23 -25.21 -4.31
N VAL A 87 9.64 -24.60 -3.27
CA VAL A 87 10.27 -24.43 -1.96
C VAL A 87 10.09 -25.73 -1.16
N LYS A 88 11.17 -26.53 -1.08
CA LYS A 88 11.10 -27.89 -0.49
C LYS A 88 11.24 -27.91 1.03
N ILE A 89 11.86 -26.89 1.60
CA ILE A 89 12.11 -26.78 3.04
C ILE A 89 11.56 -25.42 3.50
N PRO A 90 10.25 -25.34 3.83
CA PRO A 90 9.66 -24.14 4.35
C PRO A 90 10.20 -23.85 5.76
N SER A 91 10.70 -22.64 5.97
CA SER A 91 11.20 -22.18 7.27
C SER A 91 11.14 -20.67 7.31
N ILE A 92 10.47 -20.11 8.30
CA ILE A 92 10.38 -18.65 8.47
C ILE A 92 11.76 -17.96 8.58
N TYR A 93 12.80 -18.70 8.99
CA TYR A 93 14.16 -18.18 9.14
C TYR A 93 15.03 -18.35 7.89
N GLN A 94 14.76 -19.36 7.06
CA GLN A 94 15.59 -19.67 5.87
C GLN A 94 14.91 -19.28 4.55
N THR A 95 13.58 -19.33 4.53
CA THR A 95 12.73 -18.98 3.39
C THR A 95 11.61 -18.00 3.79
N PRO A 96 11.91 -16.90 4.50
CA PRO A 96 10.90 -15.90 4.93
C PRO A 96 10.06 -15.36 3.77
N TYR A 97 10.67 -15.25 2.59
CA TYR A 97 10.01 -14.82 1.35
C TYR A 97 8.93 -15.79 0.83
N ALA A 98 8.82 -16.99 1.41
CA ALA A 98 7.81 -17.98 1.04
C ALA A 98 6.58 -17.96 1.95
N TYR A 99 6.50 -17.01 2.89
CA TYR A 99 5.39 -16.86 3.83
C TYR A 99 4.57 -15.61 3.50
N GLU A 100 3.26 -15.71 3.69
CA GLU A 100 2.32 -14.61 3.56
C GLU A 100 1.61 -14.38 4.90
N ASP A 101 1.28 -13.12 5.22
CA ASP A 101 0.47 -12.78 6.38
C ASP A 101 -1.02 -12.79 6.00
N TYR A 102 -1.68 -13.92 6.23
CA TYR A 102 -3.10 -14.08 5.93
C TYR A 102 -4.02 -13.28 6.86
N SER A 103 -3.51 -12.68 7.94
CA SER A 103 -4.31 -11.76 8.78
C SER A 103 -4.71 -10.47 8.05
N GLN A 104 -4.02 -10.15 6.95
CA GLN A 104 -4.33 -9.00 6.09
C GLN A 104 -5.60 -9.19 5.28
N TYR A 105 -6.06 -10.43 5.09
CA TYR A 105 -7.22 -10.76 4.26
C TYR A 105 -8.54 -10.60 5.00
N ILE A 106 -8.52 -10.19 6.28
CA ILE A 106 -9.72 -9.86 7.06
C ILE A 106 -10.34 -8.59 6.46
N PRO A 107 -11.55 -8.64 5.87
CA PRO A 107 -12.23 -7.43 5.40
C PRO A 107 -12.47 -6.47 6.56
N ARG A 108 -12.22 -5.17 6.34
CA ARG A 108 -12.30 -4.12 7.36
C ARG A 108 -12.99 -2.88 6.80
N GLY A 109 -13.49 -2.03 7.68
CA GLY A 109 -14.16 -0.79 7.30
C GLY A 109 -15.38 -1.02 6.42
N HIS A 110 -15.51 -0.21 5.37
CA HIS A 110 -16.66 -0.30 4.47
C HIS A 110 -16.73 -1.61 3.68
N TYR A 111 -15.64 -2.39 3.61
CA TYR A 111 -15.64 -3.69 2.93
C TYR A 111 -16.48 -4.77 3.63
N THR A 112 -16.88 -4.54 4.88
CA THR A 112 -17.74 -5.45 5.65
C THR A 112 -19.24 -5.24 5.39
N ARG A 113 -19.61 -4.30 4.50
CA ARG A 113 -21.01 -3.92 4.27
C ARG A 113 -21.82 -4.96 3.49
N ASN A 114 -21.15 -5.76 2.65
CA ASN A 114 -21.78 -6.84 1.88
C ASN A 114 -20.73 -7.81 1.33
N GLU A 115 -21.19 -9.00 0.94
CA GLU A 115 -20.36 -10.08 0.40
C GLU A 115 -19.57 -9.69 -0.86
N LYS A 116 -20.15 -8.88 -1.76
CA LYS A 116 -19.46 -8.40 -2.97
C LYS A 116 -18.19 -7.61 -2.62
N LEU A 117 -18.27 -6.74 -1.61
CA LEU A 117 -17.14 -5.97 -1.11
C LEU A 117 -16.13 -6.82 -0.33
N GLU A 118 -16.58 -7.81 0.44
CA GLU A 118 -15.68 -8.73 1.14
C GLU A 118 -14.86 -9.56 0.14
N ASN A 119 -15.51 -10.06 -0.90
CA ASN A 119 -14.86 -10.83 -1.96
C ASN A 119 -13.90 -9.94 -2.76
N TYR A 120 -14.32 -8.72 -3.11
CA TYR A 120 -13.44 -7.72 -3.72
C TYR A 120 -12.17 -7.48 -2.91
N PHE A 121 -12.34 -7.28 -1.60
CA PHE A 121 -11.23 -7.03 -0.66
C PHE A 121 -10.22 -8.18 -0.69
N LYS A 122 -10.68 -9.44 -0.61
CA LYS A 122 -9.81 -10.62 -0.61
C LYS A 122 -9.06 -10.78 -1.93
N ILE A 123 -9.73 -10.57 -3.08
CA ILE A 123 -9.12 -10.64 -4.42
C ILE A 123 -8.02 -9.59 -4.56
N MET A 124 -8.33 -8.33 -4.23
CA MET A 124 -7.39 -7.24 -4.38
C MET A 124 -6.26 -7.31 -3.35
N MET A 125 -6.50 -7.86 -2.15
CA MET A 125 -5.42 -8.22 -1.21
C MET A 125 -4.50 -9.28 -1.79
N TRP A 126 -5.04 -10.37 -2.33
CA TRP A 126 -4.26 -11.41 -2.97
C TRP A 126 -3.37 -10.83 -4.08
N TYR A 127 -3.95 -10.07 -5.01
CA TYR A 127 -3.19 -9.44 -6.10
C TYR A 127 -2.22 -8.34 -5.67
N GLY A 128 -2.50 -7.67 -4.56
CA GLY A 128 -1.71 -6.54 -4.05
C GLY A 128 -0.60 -6.91 -3.09
N ARG A 129 -0.65 -8.11 -2.51
CA ARG A 129 0.33 -8.58 -1.51
C ARG A 129 1.29 -9.62 -2.07
N ILE A 130 0.76 -10.61 -2.80
CA ILE A 130 1.56 -11.71 -3.32
C ILE A 130 2.63 -11.17 -4.26
N ASP A 131 3.88 -11.38 -3.86
CA ASP A 131 5.06 -10.91 -4.56
C ASP A 131 5.76 -12.03 -5.33
N PHE A 132 6.44 -11.59 -6.38
CA PHE A 132 7.31 -12.39 -7.24
C PHE A 132 8.68 -11.72 -7.23
N LYS A 133 9.49 -12.09 -6.23
CA LYS A 133 10.78 -11.45 -5.93
C LYS A 133 11.82 -11.79 -7.00
N LEU A 134 12.61 -10.78 -7.38
CA LEU A 134 13.71 -10.93 -8.34
C LEU A 134 14.87 -11.72 -7.72
N ARG A 135 15.30 -11.31 -6.53
CA ARG A 135 16.38 -11.93 -5.73
C ARG A 135 15.94 -12.03 -4.27
N PRO A 136 15.26 -13.12 -3.88
CA PRO A 136 14.74 -13.24 -2.53
C PRO A 136 15.84 -13.45 -1.46
N ALA A 137 17.01 -13.95 -1.85
CA ALA A 137 18.25 -13.91 -1.09
C ALA A 137 19.47 -14.09 -2.03
N SER A 138 20.68 -13.89 -1.51
CA SER A 138 21.96 -13.90 -2.24
C SER A 138 22.60 -15.29 -2.44
N GLU A 139 22.02 -16.34 -1.84
CA GLU A 139 22.53 -17.71 -1.90
C GLU A 139 21.50 -18.70 -2.48
N GLU A 140 21.97 -19.85 -2.98
CA GLU A 140 21.08 -20.95 -3.39
C GLU A 140 20.41 -21.60 -2.16
N PRO A 141 19.15 -22.07 -2.26
CA PRO A 141 18.32 -22.16 -3.47
C PRO A 141 17.52 -20.88 -3.81
N ALA A 142 17.71 -19.78 -3.07
CA ALA A 142 16.89 -18.57 -3.20
C ALA A 142 17.05 -17.90 -4.57
N ILE A 143 18.27 -17.90 -5.15
CA ILE A 143 18.52 -17.41 -6.51
C ILE A 143 17.65 -18.18 -7.51
N THR A 144 17.64 -19.52 -7.44
CA THR A 144 16.80 -20.36 -8.29
C THR A 144 15.30 -20.05 -8.10
N TYR A 145 14.86 -19.83 -6.86
CA TYR A 145 13.47 -19.45 -6.58
C TYR A 145 13.10 -18.07 -7.11
N GLY A 146 14.00 -17.09 -7.04
CA GLY A 146 13.81 -15.77 -7.63
C GLY A 146 13.65 -15.82 -9.15
N LYS A 147 14.43 -16.67 -9.84
CA LYS A 147 14.25 -16.91 -11.28
C LYS A 147 12.87 -17.49 -11.61
N LYS A 148 12.39 -18.46 -10.82
CA LYS A 148 11.04 -19.05 -10.97
C LYS A 148 9.93 -18.02 -10.73
N MET A 149 10.06 -17.18 -9.71
CA MET A 149 9.14 -16.07 -9.44
C MET A 149 9.13 -15.05 -10.58
N THR A 150 10.32 -14.66 -11.04
CA THR A 150 10.48 -13.72 -12.17
C THR A 150 9.84 -14.27 -13.43
N LEU A 151 10.04 -15.56 -13.73
CA LEU A 151 9.45 -16.21 -14.88
C LEU A 151 7.91 -16.28 -14.80
N GLN A 152 7.34 -16.57 -13.62
CA GLN A 152 5.88 -16.48 -13.40
C GLN A 152 5.35 -15.08 -13.70
N ALA A 153 6.00 -14.04 -13.17
CA ALA A 153 5.62 -12.64 -13.40
C ALA A 153 5.76 -12.22 -14.86
N ILE A 154 6.80 -12.68 -15.56
CA ILE A 154 6.96 -12.47 -17.01
C ILE A 154 5.77 -13.08 -17.78
N LEU A 155 5.34 -14.31 -17.44
CA LEU A 155 4.20 -14.93 -18.11
C LEU A 155 2.88 -14.17 -17.85
N MET A 156 2.67 -13.65 -16.62
CA MET A 156 1.52 -12.81 -16.32
C MET A 156 1.52 -11.51 -17.14
N ALA A 157 2.67 -10.85 -17.25
CA ALA A 157 2.82 -9.63 -18.04
C ALA A 157 2.70 -9.89 -19.56
N ASP A 158 3.26 -10.99 -20.07
CA ASP A 158 3.11 -11.42 -21.46
C ASP A 158 1.66 -11.74 -21.81
N ALA A 159 0.90 -12.36 -20.91
CA ALA A 159 -0.53 -12.62 -21.10
C ALA A 159 -1.31 -11.32 -21.31
N LEU A 160 -1.04 -10.28 -20.50
CA LEU A 160 -1.63 -8.96 -20.68
C LEU A 160 -1.13 -8.27 -21.96
N LEU A 161 0.16 -8.36 -22.26
CA LEU A 161 0.73 -7.79 -23.49
C LEU A 161 0.09 -8.35 -24.76
N ARG A 162 -0.23 -9.65 -24.77
CA ARG A 162 -0.83 -10.35 -25.93
C ARG A 162 -2.35 -10.22 -26.00
N ASP A 163 -3.03 -9.77 -24.95
CA ASP A 163 -4.49 -9.69 -24.86
C ASP A 163 -4.97 -8.28 -24.48
N GLU A 164 -5.37 -7.51 -25.48
CA GLU A 164 -5.79 -6.12 -25.31
C GLU A 164 -6.97 -5.98 -24.33
N ASN A 165 -7.89 -6.95 -24.31
CA ASN A 165 -9.03 -6.95 -23.41
C ASN A 165 -8.59 -7.15 -21.95
N ALA A 166 -7.75 -8.15 -21.68
CA ALA A 166 -7.20 -8.38 -20.34
C ALA A 166 -6.40 -7.16 -19.84
N PHE A 167 -5.58 -6.55 -20.71
CA PHE A 167 -4.84 -5.35 -20.35
C PHE A 167 -5.75 -4.15 -20.07
N LYS A 168 -6.82 -3.98 -20.86
CA LYS A 168 -7.84 -2.96 -20.61
C LYS A 168 -8.53 -3.16 -19.26
N LEU A 169 -8.95 -4.39 -18.94
CA LEU A 169 -9.56 -4.73 -17.65
C LEU A 169 -8.61 -4.46 -16.48
N TRP A 170 -7.33 -4.82 -16.64
CA TRP A 170 -6.30 -4.52 -15.65
C TRP A 170 -6.17 -3.01 -15.42
N LYS A 171 -6.08 -2.20 -16.48
CA LYS A 171 -6.02 -0.73 -16.37
C LYS A 171 -7.27 -0.12 -15.74
N MET A 172 -8.45 -0.66 -16.04
CA MET A 172 -9.71 -0.19 -15.46
C MET A 172 -9.75 -0.31 -13.94
N ILE A 173 -8.96 -1.21 -13.35
CA ILE A 173 -8.82 -1.33 -11.89
C ILE A 173 -7.60 -0.53 -11.41
N TYR A 174 -6.50 -0.61 -12.14
CA TYR A 174 -5.23 -0.03 -11.72
C TYR A 174 -5.23 1.51 -11.76
N GLU A 175 -5.65 2.13 -12.86
CA GLU A 175 -5.59 3.59 -13.03
C GLU A 175 -6.45 4.37 -12.01
N PRO A 176 -7.71 3.97 -11.74
CA PRO A 176 -8.49 4.64 -10.70
C PRO A 176 -7.78 4.61 -9.34
N THR A 177 -7.26 3.46 -8.94
CA THR A 177 -6.62 3.31 -7.63
C THR A 177 -5.31 4.08 -7.53
N VAL A 178 -4.60 4.32 -8.66
CA VAL A 178 -3.47 5.25 -8.73
C VAL A 178 -3.90 6.68 -8.44
N TYR A 179 -5.03 7.13 -8.98
CA TYR A 179 -5.56 8.46 -8.71
C TYR A 179 -6.01 8.63 -7.25
N PHE A 180 -6.65 7.62 -6.66
CA PHE A 180 -7.14 7.69 -5.28
C PHE A 180 -6.01 7.62 -4.24
N VAL A 181 -5.07 6.70 -4.39
CA VAL A 181 -4.11 6.36 -3.31
C VAL A 181 -2.66 6.57 -3.72
N GLY A 182 -2.36 6.52 -5.02
CA GLY A 182 -1.02 6.71 -5.57
C GLY A 182 -0.48 5.46 -6.27
N LYS A 183 0.73 5.57 -6.81
CA LYS A 183 1.41 4.47 -7.49
C LYS A 183 1.99 3.47 -6.48
N THR A 184 2.14 2.23 -6.91
CA THR A 184 2.92 1.24 -6.15
C THR A 184 4.41 1.55 -6.24
N ASP A 185 5.15 1.27 -5.15
CA ASP A 185 6.62 1.31 -5.11
C ASP A 185 7.27 -0.03 -5.48
N ASP A 186 6.47 -1.10 -5.64
CA ASP A 186 6.88 -2.40 -6.17
C ASP A 186 6.89 -2.39 -7.71
N LEU A 187 7.51 -3.36 -8.39
CA LEU A 187 7.42 -3.50 -9.85
C LEU A 187 6.02 -3.99 -10.27
N TYR A 188 5.51 -3.53 -11.42
CA TYR A 188 4.19 -3.97 -11.93
C TYR A 188 4.24 -4.25 -13.43
N VAL A 189 3.07 -4.50 -14.00
CA VAL A 189 2.85 -4.94 -15.39
C VAL A 189 3.61 -4.09 -16.42
N ASP A 190 3.51 -2.76 -16.37
CA ASP A 190 4.15 -1.94 -17.42
C ASP A 190 5.68 -2.00 -17.40
N ASP A 191 6.31 -2.19 -16.23
CA ASP A 191 7.77 -2.36 -16.17
C ASP A 191 8.18 -3.67 -16.82
N TYR A 192 7.43 -4.73 -16.50
CA TYR A 192 7.69 -6.07 -17.06
C TYR A 192 7.42 -6.10 -18.55
N ILE A 193 6.36 -5.47 -19.04
CA ILE A 193 6.07 -5.36 -20.49
C ILE A 193 7.22 -4.65 -21.21
N LYS A 194 7.69 -3.50 -20.71
CA LYS A 194 8.81 -2.77 -21.34
C LYS A 194 10.07 -3.63 -21.43
N LEU A 195 10.41 -4.32 -20.34
CA LEU A 195 11.58 -5.21 -20.31
C LEU A 195 11.39 -6.44 -21.20
N ILE A 196 10.18 -6.98 -21.30
CA ILE A 196 9.84 -8.09 -22.20
C ILE A 196 10.11 -7.68 -23.65
N GLU A 197 9.59 -6.52 -24.07
CA GLU A 197 9.75 -5.99 -25.43
C GLU A 197 11.21 -5.64 -25.77
N GLU A 198 11.99 -5.21 -24.76
CA GLU A 198 13.40 -4.87 -24.93
C GLU A 198 14.30 -6.10 -25.11
N ILE A 199 14.06 -7.18 -24.35
CA ILE A 199 15.00 -8.30 -24.20
C ILE A 199 14.60 -9.52 -25.05
N PHE A 200 13.29 -9.78 -25.14
CA PHE A 200 12.77 -10.99 -25.78
C PHE A 200 12.20 -10.68 -27.17
N PRO A 201 12.49 -11.52 -28.18
CA PRO A 201 11.95 -11.30 -29.52
C PRO A 201 10.42 -11.36 -29.52
N PRO A 202 9.74 -10.49 -30.29
CA PRO A 202 8.29 -10.53 -30.42
C PRO A 202 7.84 -11.78 -31.18
N ASN A 203 6.57 -12.18 -30.99
CA ASN A 203 5.89 -13.25 -31.74
C ASN A 203 6.53 -14.66 -31.68
N GLU A 204 7.44 -14.91 -30.75
CA GLU A 204 7.96 -16.24 -30.44
C GLU A 204 7.14 -16.94 -29.34
N SER A 205 7.26 -18.28 -29.28
CA SER A 205 6.71 -19.11 -28.20
C SER A 205 7.10 -18.56 -26.84
N ILE A 206 6.21 -18.71 -25.85
CA ILE A 206 6.50 -18.37 -24.45
C ILE A 206 7.71 -19.13 -23.88
N ASP A 207 8.14 -20.24 -24.50
CA ASP A 207 9.34 -20.97 -24.09
C ASP A 207 10.62 -20.12 -24.18
N LYS A 208 10.61 -19.03 -24.96
CA LYS A 208 11.72 -18.07 -25.05
C LYS A 208 12.12 -17.48 -23.70
N TYR A 209 11.19 -17.40 -22.75
CA TYR A 209 11.42 -16.83 -21.42
C TYR A 209 12.30 -17.72 -20.53
N ASN A 210 12.47 -19.00 -20.88
CA ASN A 210 13.40 -19.90 -20.18
C ASN A 210 14.85 -19.82 -20.69
N ASN A 211 15.16 -18.88 -21.59
CA ASN A 211 16.54 -18.60 -21.94
C ASN A 211 17.27 -18.01 -20.72
N GLN A 212 18.21 -18.77 -20.16
CA GLN A 212 18.89 -18.40 -18.90
C GLN A 212 19.70 -17.10 -18.99
N GLU A 213 20.31 -16.82 -20.14
CA GLU A 213 21.09 -15.58 -20.34
C GLU A 213 20.16 -14.37 -20.38
N LYS A 214 19.05 -14.45 -21.14
CA LYS A 214 18.06 -13.38 -21.24
C LYS A 214 17.28 -13.18 -19.94
N LEU A 215 16.99 -14.26 -19.21
CA LEU A 215 16.34 -14.16 -17.90
C LEU A 215 17.26 -13.51 -16.87
N ALA A 216 18.57 -13.78 -16.92
CA ALA A 216 19.56 -13.08 -16.11
C ALA A 216 19.63 -11.59 -16.48
N GLU A 217 19.69 -11.26 -17.77
CA GLU A 217 19.64 -9.88 -18.26
C GLU A 217 18.37 -9.16 -17.79
N PHE A 218 17.22 -9.84 -17.83
CA PHE A 218 15.94 -9.31 -17.35
C PHE A 218 16.02 -8.97 -15.86
N VAL A 219 16.51 -9.89 -15.02
CA VAL A 219 16.67 -9.66 -13.59
C VAL A 219 17.64 -8.50 -13.33
N ASP A 220 18.76 -8.44 -14.04
CA ASP A 220 19.75 -7.37 -13.89
C ASP A 220 19.17 -5.99 -14.22
N LYS A 221 18.40 -5.87 -15.32
CA LYS A 221 17.72 -4.61 -15.66
C LYS A 221 16.58 -4.28 -14.70
N ALA A 222 15.79 -5.27 -14.31
CA ALA A 222 14.67 -5.08 -13.39
C ALA A 222 15.12 -4.57 -12.01
N ILE A 223 16.30 -5.01 -11.53
CA ILE A 223 16.86 -4.54 -10.25
C ILE A 223 17.25 -3.06 -10.30
N GLN A 224 17.64 -2.54 -11.47
CA GLN A 224 17.96 -1.11 -11.64
C GLN A 224 16.71 -0.21 -11.69
N LEU A 225 15.51 -0.79 -11.75
CA LEU A 225 14.27 -0.03 -11.64
C LEU A 225 14.02 0.37 -10.18
N ARG A 226 12.84 0.94 -9.93
CA ARG A 226 12.48 1.40 -8.58
C ARG A 226 12.52 0.26 -7.56
N THR A 227 12.85 0.64 -6.34
CA THR A 227 12.96 -0.26 -5.19
C THR A 227 11.85 0.07 -4.19
N PRO A 228 11.17 -0.92 -3.58
CA PRO A 228 10.14 -0.66 -2.58
C PRO A 228 10.72 0.12 -1.40
N LYS A 229 10.02 1.16 -0.98
CA LYS A 229 10.36 1.97 0.19
C LYS A 229 9.68 1.44 1.45
N ILE A 230 8.56 0.73 1.32
CA ILE A 230 7.83 0.14 2.44
C ILE A 230 7.98 -1.38 2.41
N LEU A 231 8.29 -1.99 3.56
CA LEU A 231 8.32 -3.41 3.80
C LEU A 231 6.90 -3.92 4.06
N SER A 232 6.35 -4.72 3.15
CA SER A 232 4.97 -5.24 3.25
C SER A 232 4.86 -6.72 3.60
N GLY A 233 5.96 -7.38 3.96
CA GLY A 233 6.01 -8.82 4.25
C GLY A 233 7.35 -9.21 4.85
N LEU A 234 7.57 -10.51 5.08
CA LEU A 234 8.86 -10.98 5.60
C LEU A 234 9.95 -10.92 4.53
N ALA A 235 11.15 -10.55 4.96
CA ALA A 235 12.29 -10.33 4.09
C ALA A 235 13.61 -10.60 4.80
N PHE A 236 14.63 -10.93 4.02
CA PHE A 236 16.02 -10.86 4.50
C PHE A 236 16.51 -9.42 4.42
N ALA A 237 17.17 -8.94 5.46
CA ALA A 237 17.96 -7.72 5.35
C ALA A 237 19.34 -8.11 4.80
N GLU A 238 19.57 -7.91 3.50
CA GLU A 238 20.90 -8.09 2.89
C GLU A 238 21.72 -6.83 3.17
N ASP A 239 22.88 -6.96 3.81
CA ASP A 239 23.70 -5.83 4.27
C ASP A 239 22.93 -4.80 5.13
N GLY A 240 21.90 -5.26 5.84
CA GLY A 240 21.01 -4.41 6.63
C GLY A 240 19.89 -3.74 5.82
N ASP A 241 19.76 -4.03 4.53
CA ASP A 241 18.74 -3.45 3.66
C ASP A 241 17.76 -4.53 3.14
N PHE A 242 16.50 -4.47 3.58
CA PHE A 242 15.46 -5.38 3.09
C PHE A 242 15.05 -5.10 1.64
N ARG A 243 15.34 -3.90 1.14
CA ARG A 243 14.81 -3.39 -0.14
C ARG A 243 15.34 -4.22 -1.32
N VAL A 244 16.55 -4.77 -1.19
CA VAL A 244 17.14 -5.69 -2.17
C VAL A 244 16.33 -6.98 -2.25
N SER A 245 16.06 -7.62 -1.11
CA SER A 245 15.37 -8.92 -1.06
C SER A 245 13.84 -8.84 -1.22
N THR A 246 13.29 -7.63 -1.25
CA THR A 246 11.86 -7.37 -1.44
C THR A 246 11.51 -6.82 -2.81
N GLN A 247 12.50 -6.43 -3.61
CA GLN A 247 12.24 -5.96 -4.97
C GLN A 247 11.66 -7.10 -5.82
N GLY A 248 10.46 -6.86 -6.34
CA GLY A 248 9.71 -7.87 -7.05
C GLY A 248 8.46 -7.32 -7.73
N PHE A 249 7.86 -8.16 -8.53
CA PHE A 249 6.59 -7.88 -9.20
C PHE A 249 5.42 -8.17 -8.30
N LYS A 250 4.38 -7.33 -8.40
CA LYS A 250 3.04 -7.63 -7.88
C LYS A 250 1.99 -7.30 -8.94
N PHE A 251 1.01 -8.18 -9.10
CA PHE A 251 0.00 -8.04 -10.16
C PHE A 251 -0.85 -6.76 -10.00
N MET A 252 -1.24 -6.43 -8.78
CA MET A 252 -1.94 -5.19 -8.41
C MET A 252 -1.35 -4.59 -7.12
N GLY A 253 -0.02 -4.45 -7.05
CA GLY A 253 0.72 -4.13 -5.81
C GLY A 253 0.14 -2.98 -4.98
N GLN A 254 0.12 -3.13 -3.65
CA GLN A 254 -0.32 -2.06 -2.74
C GLN A 254 0.45 -0.74 -3.00
N ARG A 255 -0.21 0.38 -2.68
CA ARG A 255 0.23 1.73 -3.03
C ARG A 255 1.12 2.33 -1.96
N PHE A 256 2.13 3.06 -2.41
CA PHE A 256 2.96 3.85 -1.52
C PHE A 256 2.13 4.99 -0.92
N ILE A 257 2.06 5.03 0.40
CA ILE A 257 1.48 6.16 1.15
C ILE A 257 2.53 6.79 2.06
N PRO A 258 2.60 8.13 2.11
CA PRO A 258 3.69 8.86 2.76
C PRO A 258 3.79 8.58 4.25
N ASP A 259 2.67 8.40 4.94
CA ASP A 259 2.63 8.17 6.38
C ASP A 259 3.06 6.75 6.77
N SER A 260 2.78 5.70 5.97
CA SER A 260 3.41 4.38 6.21
C SER A 260 4.92 4.43 6.01
N TYR A 261 5.41 5.26 5.08
CA TYR A 261 6.83 5.47 4.92
C TYR A 261 7.44 6.20 6.12
N MET A 262 6.82 7.29 6.58
CA MET A 262 7.23 7.99 7.81
C MET A 262 7.28 7.04 9.00
N PHE A 263 6.25 6.21 9.17
CA PHE A 263 6.18 5.21 10.22
C PHE A 263 7.32 4.21 10.16
N GLN A 264 7.61 3.67 8.99
CA GLN A 264 8.69 2.70 8.86
C GLN A 264 10.06 3.29 9.18
N GLU A 265 10.34 4.51 8.75
CA GLU A 265 11.62 5.17 9.04
C GLU A 265 11.75 5.59 10.52
N LEU A 266 10.65 5.59 11.27
CA LEU A 266 10.58 5.94 12.69
C LEU A 266 10.31 4.73 13.60
N VAL A 267 10.59 3.51 13.15
CA VAL A 267 10.57 2.31 14.00
C VAL A 267 11.87 1.52 13.88
N PHE A 268 12.01 0.51 14.74
CA PHE A 268 13.13 -0.41 14.76
C PHE A 268 13.47 -0.95 13.37
N GLY A 269 14.77 -0.91 13.06
CA GLY A 269 15.31 -1.43 11.82
C GLY A 269 16.84 -1.51 11.87
N VAL A 270 17.41 -1.94 10.75
CA VAL A 270 18.85 -1.91 10.50
C VAL A 270 19.09 -0.96 9.34
N LYS A 271 20.10 -0.09 9.44
CA LYS A 271 20.50 0.84 8.38
C LYS A 271 22.02 0.94 8.39
N ASP A 272 22.66 0.70 7.25
CA ASP A 272 24.13 0.70 7.10
C ASP A 272 24.81 -0.18 8.16
N GLU A 273 24.33 -1.42 8.32
CA GLU A 273 24.77 -2.41 9.33
C GLU A 273 24.59 -1.98 10.80
N LYS A 274 23.94 -0.85 11.07
CA LYS A 274 23.67 -0.35 12.42
C LYS A 274 22.21 -0.57 12.80
N VAL A 275 22.01 -1.10 14.00
CA VAL A 275 20.69 -1.15 14.62
C VAL A 275 20.28 0.27 15.01
N ILE A 276 19.11 0.71 14.53
CA ILE A 276 18.53 2.01 14.86
C ILE A 276 17.30 1.84 15.77
N MET A 277 16.90 2.94 16.41
CA MET A 277 15.75 3.00 17.30
C MET A 277 15.82 2.06 18.52
N GLN A 278 17.03 1.88 19.07
CA GLN A 278 17.22 1.24 20.38
C GLN A 278 16.81 2.22 21.49
N TYR A 279 16.07 1.75 22.49
CA TYR A 279 15.58 2.60 23.57
C TYR A 279 16.74 3.05 24.48
N THR A 280 16.79 4.34 24.79
CA THR A 280 17.85 4.96 25.61
C THR A 280 17.34 5.54 26.92
N GLY A 281 16.02 5.55 27.13
CA GLY A 281 15.38 6.06 28.35
C GLY A 281 15.22 5.04 29.47
N ASP A 282 14.50 5.44 30.52
CA ASP A 282 14.26 4.65 31.74
C ASP A 282 12.78 4.32 31.99
N LYS A 283 11.88 4.71 31.08
CA LYS A 283 10.43 4.47 31.16
C LYS A 283 9.99 3.33 30.24
N LYS A 284 8.67 3.08 30.20
CA LYS A 284 8.04 2.21 29.18
C LYS A 284 7.03 3.06 28.37
N PRO A 285 7.51 3.84 27.37
CA PRO A 285 6.62 4.63 26.52
C PRO A 285 5.79 3.73 25.60
N PHE A 286 4.72 4.26 25.02
CA PHE A 286 3.78 3.49 24.17
C PHE A 286 4.50 2.82 23.00
N THR A 287 5.48 3.50 22.41
CA THR A 287 6.19 3.02 21.22
C THR A 287 7.23 1.94 21.51
N MET A 288 7.54 1.63 22.78
CA MET A 288 8.60 0.68 23.15
C MET A 288 8.07 -0.74 23.38
N GLU A 289 8.69 -1.71 22.72
CA GLU A 289 8.59 -3.12 23.10
C GLU A 289 9.95 -3.83 23.04
N ILE A 290 10.01 -5.02 23.62
CA ILE A 290 11.23 -5.84 23.66
C ILE A 290 11.21 -6.84 22.51
N ILE A 291 12.18 -6.73 21.60
CA ILE A 291 12.42 -7.73 20.56
C ILE A 291 13.49 -8.72 21.04
N PRO A 292 13.26 -10.05 20.92
CA PRO A 292 14.27 -11.06 21.24
C PRO A 292 15.60 -10.77 20.54
N ASN A 293 16.71 -10.90 21.26
CA ASN A 293 18.09 -10.62 20.82
C ASN A 293 18.45 -9.15 20.55
N PHE A 294 17.48 -8.22 20.50
CA PHE A 294 17.74 -6.79 20.26
C PHE A 294 17.45 -5.91 21.48
N GLY A 295 16.62 -6.38 22.42
CA GLY A 295 16.27 -5.64 23.62
C GLY A 295 15.13 -4.63 23.39
N PRO A 296 15.05 -3.57 24.21
CA PRO A 296 13.98 -2.57 24.10
C PRO A 296 14.24 -1.67 22.87
N VAL A 297 13.25 -1.59 21.99
CA VAL A 297 13.33 -0.84 20.73
C VAL A 297 12.04 -0.10 20.47
N ARG A 298 12.04 0.84 19.52
CA ARG A 298 10.81 1.46 19.05
C ARG A 298 10.05 0.50 18.14
N ALA A 299 9.13 -0.26 18.72
CA ALA A 299 8.37 -1.24 17.97
C ALA A 299 7.22 -0.62 17.18
N PHE A 300 6.58 0.44 17.69
CA PHE A 300 5.41 1.05 17.07
C PHE A 300 5.62 2.54 16.79
N PRO A 301 5.01 3.07 15.73
CA PRO A 301 4.84 4.51 15.58
C PRO A 301 3.55 4.98 16.25
N ARG A 302 3.34 6.29 16.32
CA ARG A 302 2.09 6.96 16.70
C ARG A 302 1.65 7.89 15.57
N GLY A 303 0.35 8.15 15.44
CA GLY A 303 -0.15 9.17 14.50
C GLY A 303 0.51 10.56 14.69
N LEU A 304 0.98 10.85 15.90
CA LEU A 304 1.77 12.05 16.21
C LEU A 304 3.09 12.12 15.44
N ASP A 305 3.70 10.98 15.07
CA ASP A 305 4.92 10.96 14.26
C ASP A 305 4.69 11.58 12.87
N VAL A 306 3.54 11.30 12.25
CA VAL A 306 3.15 11.92 10.97
C VAL A 306 3.07 13.43 11.14
N CYS A 307 2.37 13.89 12.18
CA CYS A 307 2.22 15.32 12.44
C CYS A 307 3.58 15.98 12.77
N ALA A 308 4.45 15.30 13.51
CA ALA A 308 5.78 15.79 13.84
C ALA A 308 6.69 15.89 12.61
N VAL A 309 6.62 14.92 11.68
CA VAL A 309 7.31 14.99 10.37
C VAL A 309 6.76 16.15 9.54
N LEU A 310 5.45 16.39 9.59
CA LEU A 310 4.78 17.52 8.94
C LEU A 310 4.88 18.83 9.77
N GLU A 311 5.99 18.98 10.51
CA GLU A 311 6.42 20.17 11.24
C GLU A 311 5.52 20.63 12.40
N SER A 312 4.58 19.81 12.88
CA SER A 312 3.83 20.10 14.10
C SER A 312 4.74 20.04 15.32
N LYS A 313 5.11 21.22 15.86
CA LYS A 313 5.91 21.30 17.09
C LYS A 313 5.17 20.70 18.28
N ARG A 314 3.86 20.94 18.36
CA ARG A 314 3.03 20.40 19.44
C ARG A 314 3.00 18.88 19.45
N ALA A 315 2.95 18.23 18.28
CA ALA A 315 3.03 16.77 18.20
C ALA A 315 4.38 16.25 18.71
N LEU A 316 5.48 16.92 18.36
CA LEU A 316 6.81 16.57 18.85
C LEU A 316 6.93 16.75 20.37
N GLU A 317 6.43 17.85 20.93
CA GLU A 317 6.42 18.09 22.39
C GLU A 317 5.71 16.96 23.15
N ILE A 318 4.56 16.49 22.65
CA ILE A 318 3.82 15.38 23.27
C ILE A 318 4.64 14.09 23.23
N LEU A 319 5.26 13.77 22.09
CA LEU A 319 6.13 12.60 21.96
C LEU A 319 7.33 12.68 22.93
N GLU A 320 7.95 13.85 23.08
CA GLU A 320 9.08 14.07 23.98
C GLU A 320 8.68 13.88 25.45
N VAL A 321 7.56 14.48 25.87
CA VAL A 321 7.06 14.38 27.25
C VAL A 321 6.69 12.95 27.62
N GLU A 322 6.11 12.20 26.69
CA GLU A 322 5.70 10.81 26.91
C GLU A 322 6.88 9.81 26.80
N GLY A 323 8.08 10.27 26.45
CA GLY A 323 9.29 9.46 26.32
C GLY A 323 9.36 8.69 24.99
N ASP A 324 8.43 8.93 24.07
CA ASP A 324 8.42 8.31 22.75
C ASP A 324 9.55 8.85 21.86
N THR A 325 10.46 9.74 22.29
CA THR A 325 11.61 10.19 21.47
C THR A 325 12.96 9.66 21.95
N GLU A 326 12.98 8.88 23.02
CA GLU A 326 14.20 8.41 23.71
C GLU A 326 14.79 7.18 23.03
N TYR A 327 15.17 7.32 21.75
CA TYR A 327 15.74 6.23 20.96
C TYR A 327 16.98 6.68 20.17
N THR A 328 17.89 5.73 19.90
CA THR A 328 19.04 5.97 19.03
C THR A 328 18.59 6.38 17.62
N GLU A 329 19.26 7.38 17.03
CA GLU A 329 19.00 7.92 15.69
C GLU A 329 17.60 8.54 15.47
N TYR A 330 16.73 8.63 16.49
CA TYR A 330 15.36 9.15 16.32
C TYR A 330 15.31 10.54 15.69
N TYR A 331 16.01 11.52 16.28
CA TYR A 331 16.03 12.89 15.76
C TYR A 331 16.70 12.99 14.40
N ASN A 332 17.70 12.15 14.11
CA ASN A 332 18.34 12.13 12.79
C ASN A 332 17.32 11.70 11.72
N GLN A 333 16.58 10.61 11.95
CA GLN A 333 15.54 10.17 11.01
C GLN A 333 14.36 11.15 10.92
N LEU A 334 13.90 11.68 12.05
CA LEU A 334 12.85 12.69 12.08
C LEU A 334 13.24 13.92 11.26
N ASN A 335 14.47 14.42 11.40
CA ASN A 335 14.95 15.59 10.68
C ASN A 335 15.11 15.31 9.18
N ASN A 336 15.61 14.12 8.79
CA ASN A 336 15.68 13.70 7.39
C ASN A 336 14.29 13.68 6.74
N LEU A 337 13.28 13.14 7.45
CA LEU A 337 11.90 13.13 6.98
C LEU A 337 11.32 14.55 6.88
N LYS A 338 11.52 15.40 7.91
CA LYS A 338 11.10 16.81 7.86
C LYS A 338 11.68 17.54 6.66
N GLU A 339 12.98 17.37 6.40
CA GLU A 339 13.64 17.95 5.23
C GLU A 339 13.03 17.41 3.92
N GLU A 340 12.85 16.10 3.78
CA GLU A 340 12.25 15.52 2.58
C GLU A 340 10.83 16.06 2.31
N PHE A 341 10.00 16.14 3.34
CA PHE A 341 8.60 16.53 3.20
C PHE A 341 8.41 18.05 3.08
N SER A 342 9.27 18.87 3.70
CA SER A 342 9.27 20.34 3.53
C SER A 342 9.70 20.77 2.12
N LEU A 343 10.51 19.96 1.42
CA LEU A 343 10.93 20.20 0.04
C LEU A 343 9.89 19.81 -1.02
N LYS A 344 8.75 19.23 -0.65
CA LYS A 344 7.72 18.84 -1.62
C LYS A 344 7.09 20.08 -2.26
N THR A 345 7.08 20.10 -3.59
CA THR A 345 6.37 21.14 -4.35
C THR A 345 4.86 20.97 -4.20
N ILE A 346 4.11 22.03 -4.53
CA ILE A 346 2.64 21.98 -4.59
C ILE A 346 2.18 20.82 -5.50
N GLU A 347 2.84 20.62 -6.65
CA GLU A 347 2.52 19.51 -7.56
C GLU A 347 2.79 18.14 -6.90
N GLY A 348 3.88 18.01 -6.14
CA GLY A 348 4.17 16.80 -5.36
C GLY A 348 3.09 16.50 -4.31
N TRP A 349 2.54 17.52 -3.66
CA TRP A 349 1.39 17.37 -2.76
C TRP A 349 0.09 17.08 -3.50
N LYS A 350 -0.03 17.52 -4.75
CA LYS A 350 -1.23 17.38 -5.58
C LYS A 350 -1.25 16.14 -6.49
N GLN A 351 -0.26 15.26 -6.35
CA GLN A 351 -0.04 14.12 -7.25
C GLN A 351 -1.19 13.07 -7.28
N ASN A 352 -1.98 12.96 -6.22
CA ASN A 352 -3.15 12.07 -6.11
C ASN A 352 -4.07 12.51 -4.96
N LEU A 353 -5.24 11.89 -4.80
CA LEU A 353 -6.22 12.30 -3.79
C LEU A 353 -5.70 12.15 -2.35
N TYR A 354 -4.98 11.06 -2.04
CA TYR A 354 -4.41 10.82 -0.72
C TYR A 354 -3.47 11.94 -0.27
N TRP A 355 -2.54 12.34 -1.13
CA TRP A 355 -1.60 13.42 -0.84
C TRP A 355 -2.29 14.79 -0.76
N ARG A 356 -3.31 15.02 -1.60
CA ARG A 356 -4.13 16.24 -1.55
C ARG A 356 -4.88 16.37 -0.24
N TRP A 357 -5.36 15.25 0.31
CA TRP A 357 -6.04 15.22 1.59
C TRP A 357 -5.09 15.63 2.73
N LEU A 358 -3.89 15.04 2.78
CA LEU A 358 -2.86 15.45 3.75
C LEU A 358 -2.46 16.91 3.57
N TYR A 359 -2.29 17.36 2.32
CA TYR A 359 -1.99 18.74 2.00
C TYR A 359 -3.07 19.70 2.50
N ALA A 360 -4.35 19.34 2.39
CA ALA A 360 -5.44 20.16 2.89
C ALA A 360 -5.40 20.35 4.41
N LEU A 361 -4.79 19.42 5.16
CA LEU A 361 -4.69 19.46 6.63
C LEU A 361 -3.46 20.21 7.15
N LEU A 362 -2.42 20.43 6.33
CA LEU A 362 -1.18 21.10 6.78
C LEU A 362 -1.41 22.46 7.49
N PRO A 363 -2.33 23.33 7.05
CA PRO A 363 -2.53 24.62 7.72
C PRO A 363 -2.99 24.48 9.18
N LEU A 364 -3.56 23.33 9.57
CA LEU A 364 -3.97 23.04 10.96
C LEU A 364 -2.78 22.68 11.86
N LEU A 365 -1.63 22.29 11.28
CA LEU A 365 -0.41 21.92 12.00
C LEU A 365 0.55 23.09 12.20
N GLU A 366 0.36 24.19 11.45
CA GLU A 366 1.20 25.37 11.53
C GLU A 366 1.06 26.04 12.90
N GLU A 367 2.18 26.45 13.48
CA GLU A 367 2.12 27.37 14.62
C GLU A 367 1.52 28.69 14.15
N ASN A 368 0.55 29.18 14.92
CA ASN A 368 -0.12 30.46 14.74
C ASN A 368 0.86 31.64 14.90
N LYS A 369 1.72 31.88 13.90
CA LYS A 369 2.76 32.92 13.89
C LYS A 369 2.21 34.32 13.61
N ASN A 370 0.94 34.43 13.19
CA ASN A 370 0.30 35.71 12.91
C ASN A 370 -0.30 36.34 14.17
N THR A 371 0.11 37.57 14.47
CA THR A 371 -0.37 38.36 15.61
C THR A 371 -1.82 38.83 15.48
N ASN A 372 -2.44 38.65 14.30
CA ASN A 372 -3.81 39.06 14.00
C ASN A 372 -4.83 37.92 14.11
N LEU A 373 -4.45 36.76 14.66
CA LEU A 373 -5.39 35.66 14.85
C LEU A 373 -6.27 35.88 16.09
N PRO A 374 -7.55 35.48 16.06
CA PRO A 374 -8.42 35.50 17.24
C PRO A 374 -7.77 34.88 18.49
N CYS A 375 -7.98 35.49 19.66
CA CYS A 375 -7.29 35.12 20.90
C CYS A 375 -7.45 33.65 21.29
N PHE A 376 -8.62 33.06 21.01
CA PHE A 376 -8.87 31.64 21.32
C PHE A 376 -7.95 30.70 20.52
N MET A 377 -7.55 31.08 19.29
CA MET A 377 -6.65 30.29 18.45
C MET A 377 -5.22 30.23 18.98
N GLN A 378 -4.84 31.18 19.82
CA GLN A 378 -3.48 31.31 20.33
C GLN A 378 -3.23 30.41 21.56
N SER A 379 -4.28 29.74 22.06
CA SER A 379 -4.17 28.88 23.25
C SER A 379 -3.59 27.50 22.92
N PRO A 380 -2.81 26.89 23.83
CA PRO A 380 -2.38 25.50 23.68
C PRO A 380 -3.54 24.53 23.49
N ALA A 381 -4.69 24.78 24.15
CA ALA A 381 -5.89 23.96 24.02
C ALA A 381 -6.46 23.97 22.58
N TRP A 382 -6.35 25.10 21.88
CA TRP A 382 -6.75 25.20 20.48
C TRP A 382 -5.80 24.40 19.57
N ILE A 383 -4.48 24.53 19.78
CA ILE A 383 -3.47 23.77 19.03
C ILE A 383 -3.66 22.26 19.26
N ASP A 384 -3.93 21.84 20.49
CA ASP A 384 -4.26 20.44 20.81
C ASP A 384 -5.53 19.97 20.08
N LYS A 385 -6.55 20.81 20.00
CA LYS A 385 -7.79 20.52 19.25
C LYS A 385 -7.53 20.40 17.74
N GLU A 386 -6.73 21.28 17.15
CA GLU A 386 -6.35 21.17 15.73
C GLU A 386 -5.58 19.89 15.45
N LEU A 387 -4.60 19.57 16.31
CA LEU A 387 -3.85 18.33 16.21
C LEU A 387 -4.77 17.10 16.28
N GLN A 388 -5.75 17.10 17.18
CA GLN A 388 -6.79 16.05 17.24
C GLN A 388 -7.64 16.00 15.97
N THR A 389 -7.96 17.14 15.37
CA THR A 389 -8.73 17.23 14.12
C THR A 389 -7.96 16.61 12.95
N VAL A 390 -6.66 16.93 12.84
CA VAL A 390 -5.77 16.34 11.84
C VAL A 390 -5.65 14.83 12.05
N LEU A 391 -5.40 14.39 13.29
CA LEU A 391 -5.29 12.97 13.62
C LEU A 391 -6.57 12.19 13.31
N GLY A 392 -7.74 12.77 13.62
CA GLY A 392 -9.04 12.18 13.29
C GLY A 392 -9.24 12.05 11.78
N SER A 393 -8.98 13.12 11.02
CA SER A 393 -9.08 13.12 9.56
C SER A 393 -8.09 12.16 8.89
N TRP A 394 -6.83 12.15 9.34
CA TRP A 394 -5.80 11.22 8.87
C TRP A 394 -6.16 9.76 9.18
N THR A 395 -6.73 9.49 10.36
CA THR A 395 -7.16 8.14 10.74
C THR A 395 -8.27 7.63 9.83
N GLU A 396 -9.26 8.47 9.50
CA GLU A 396 -10.33 8.10 8.57
C GLU A 396 -9.80 7.88 7.15
N LEU A 397 -8.90 8.74 6.66
CA LEU A 397 -8.24 8.57 5.35
C LEU A 397 -7.54 7.20 5.25
N ARG A 398 -6.80 6.82 6.30
CA ARG A 398 -6.13 5.51 6.43
C ARG A 398 -7.12 4.35 6.46
N HIS A 399 -8.27 4.55 7.10
CA HIS A 399 -9.32 3.55 7.21
C HIS A 399 -10.05 3.32 5.87
N ASP A 400 -10.35 4.39 5.14
CA ASP A 400 -11.03 4.30 3.83
C ASP A 400 -10.13 3.74 2.73
N THR A 401 -8.81 3.95 2.83
CA THR A 401 -7.85 3.46 1.83
C THR A 401 -7.20 2.12 2.20
N ILE A 402 -7.70 1.44 3.23
CA ILE A 402 -7.11 0.25 3.85
C ILE A 402 -6.76 -0.88 2.87
N LEU A 403 -7.57 -1.08 1.83
CA LEU A 403 -7.34 -2.13 0.84
C LEU A 403 -6.14 -1.84 -0.06
N TYR A 404 -5.92 -0.57 -0.39
CA TYR A 404 -4.94 -0.17 -1.40
C TYR A 404 -3.65 0.32 -0.78
N ALA A 405 -3.69 0.90 0.42
CA ALA A 405 -2.54 1.44 1.11
C ALA A 405 -1.57 0.33 1.58
N LYS A 406 -0.28 0.47 1.26
CA LYS A 406 0.77 -0.42 1.78
C LYS A 406 0.99 -0.10 3.26
N GLN A 407 0.75 -1.09 4.11
CA GLN A 407 0.86 -0.93 5.56
C GLN A 407 2.29 -1.18 6.03
N SER A 408 2.75 -0.39 7.01
CA SER A 408 3.93 -0.73 7.82
C SER A 408 3.53 -1.74 8.91
N TYR A 409 4.42 -2.67 9.24
CA TYR A 409 4.12 -3.80 10.14
C TYR A 409 4.69 -3.66 11.55
N THR A 410 3.82 -3.79 12.55
CA THR A 410 4.11 -4.24 13.93
C THR A 410 2.81 -4.82 14.54
N MET A 411 2.85 -5.92 15.32
CA MET A 411 1.63 -6.63 15.77
C MET A 411 0.95 -6.07 17.05
N ALA A 412 -0.39 -6.03 16.98
CA ALA A 412 -1.44 -6.05 18.04
C ALA A 412 -2.17 -4.75 18.46
N GLY A 413 -3.51 -4.87 18.58
CA GLY A 413 -4.42 -4.06 19.42
C GLY A 413 -5.39 -3.10 18.71
N LYS A 414 -6.71 -3.34 18.77
CA LYS A 414 -7.77 -2.37 18.35
C LYS A 414 -8.31 -1.62 19.58
N GLY A 415 -8.49 -0.30 19.46
CA GLY A 415 -9.26 0.53 20.40
C GLY A 415 -10.61 0.96 19.80
N MET A 416 -11.60 1.26 20.66
CA MET A 416 -12.89 1.83 20.24
C MET A 416 -12.95 3.31 20.65
N PRO A 417 -13.24 4.25 19.72
CA PRO A 417 -13.48 5.64 20.05
C PRO A 417 -14.87 5.84 20.69
N PRO A 418 -15.05 6.85 21.56
CA PRO A 418 -16.35 7.23 22.13
C PRO A 418 -17.26 7.90 21.09
N GLU A 419 -18.58 7.83 21.32
CA GLU A 419 -19.54 8.52 20.44
C GLU A 419 -19.45 10.05 20.57
N PRO A 420 -19.41 10.77 19.43
CA PRO A 420 -19.40 12.23 19.43
C PRO A 420 -20.76 12.80 19.84
N LYS A 421 -20.75 13.83 20.70
CA LYS A 421 -21.94 14.64 21.01
C LYS A 421 -22.04 15.81 20.05
N LEU A 422 -23.16 15.93 19.33
CA LEU A 422 -23.44 17.07 18.46
C LEU A 422 -23.67 18.34 19.28
N THR A 423 -23.07 19.45 18.83
CA THR A 423 -23.11 20.78 19.45
C THR A 423 -23.48 21.83 18.38
N TYR A 424 -23.66 23.10 18.77
CA TYR A 424 -23.90 24.22 17.86
C TYR A 424 -22.84 24.29 16.75
N GLY A 425 -23.28 24.65 15.54
CA GLY A 425 -22.39 24.79 14.38
C GLY A 425 -21.53 26.04 14.48
N TYR A 426 -20.22 25.87 14.36
CA TYR A 426 -19.20 26.92 14.29
C TYR A 426 -18.30 26.61 13.10
N VAL A 427 -17.89 27.63 12.34
CA VAL A 427 -16.96 27.50 11.22
C VAL A 427 -15.61 27.99 11.67
N GLU A 428 -14.62 27.12 11.60
CA GLU A 428 -13.29 27.43 12.12
C GLU A 428 -12.53 28.35 11.16
N PRO A 429 -11.73 29.30 11.66
CA PRO A 429 -11.01 30.30 10.86
C PRO A 429 -9.78 29.75 10.12
N TYR A 430 -9.95 28.69 9.31
CA TYR A 430 -8.95 28.13 8.39
C TYR A 430 -9.44 28.14 6.92
N PRO A 431 -9.52 29.32 6.26
CA PRO A 431 -10.05 29.43 4.91
C PRO A 431 -9.22 28.67 3.88
N GLU A 432 -7.91 28.52 4.13
CA GLU A 432 -7.02 27.74 3.28
C GLU A 432 -7.37 26.24 3.27
N VAL A 433 -7.77 25.67 4.41
CA VAL A 433 -8.20 24.27 4.49
C VAL A 433 -9.43 24.05 3.61
N TYR A 434 -10.44 24.90 3.76
CA TYR A 434 -11.66 24.82 2.94
C TYR A 434 -11.37 25.02 1.45
N ALA A 435 -10.49 25.96 1.09
CA ALA A 435 -10.09 26.18 -0.30
C ALA A 435 -9.36 24.97 -0.91
N ARG A 436 -8.43 24.35 -0.16
CA ARG A 436 -7.70 23.15 -0.61
C ARG A 436 -8.66 21.96 -0.77
N LEU A 437 -9.62 21.79 0.15
CA LEU A 437 -10.66 20.76 0.04
C LEU A 437 -11.58 21.02 -1.16
N GLU A 438 -12.02 22.25 -1.39
CA GLU A 438 -12.87 22.62 -2.53
C GLU A 438 -12.19 22.28 -3.86
N GLU A 439 -10.93 22.69 -4.02
CA GLU A 439 -10.12 22.38 -5.20
C GLU A 439 -9.99 20.86 -5.40
N MET A 440 -9.70 20.12 -4.33
CA MET A 440 -9.58 18.66 -4.36
C MET A 440 -10.89 17.99 -4.80
N MET A 441 -12.04 18.44 -4.29
CA MET A 441 -13.35 17.89 -4.66
C MET A 441 -13.69 18.19 -6.12
N ARG A 442 -13.39 19.39 -6.60
CA ARG A 442 -13.54 19.76 -8.02
C ARG A 442 -12.71 18.86 -8.93
N ASP A 443 -11.46 18.60 -8.55
CA ASP A 443 -10.58 17.71 -9.30
C ASP A 443 -11.07 16.26 -9.26
N LEU A 444 -11.57 15.79 -8.12
CA LEU A 444 -12.19 14.47 -7.99
C LEU A 444 -13.38 14.33 -8.95
N ARG A 445 -14.29 15.31 -8.98
CA ARG A 445 -15.44 15.30 -9.89
C ARG A 445 -15.01 15.22 -11.36
N ASN A 446 -14.02 16.04 -11.75
CA ASN A 446 -13.52 16.07 -13.12
C ASN A 446 -12.86 14.74 -13.51
N ASN A 447 -12.06 14.15 -12.62
CA ASN A 447 -11.37 12.88 -12.87
C ASN A 447 -12.33 11.69 -12.91
N LEU A 448 -13.38 11.67 -12.08
CA LEU A 448 -14.41 10.63 -12.16
C LEU A 448 -15.08 10.60 -13.54
N ILE A 449 -15.33 11.76 -14.15
CA ILE A 449 -15.90 11.86 -15.51
C ILE A 449 -14.85 11.42 -16.54
N ALA A 450 -13.62 11.93 -16.45
CA ALA A 450 -12.57 11.64 -17.42
C ALA A 450 -12.17 10.16 -17.48
N LEU A 451 -12.24 9.46 -16.34
CA LEU A 451 -11.91 8.04 -16.22
C LEU A 451 -13.12 7.10 -16.43
N ASP A 452 -14.30 7.63 -16.79
CA ASP A 452 -15.56 6.87 -16.94
C ASP A 452 -15.98 6.11 -15.65
N LEU A 453 -15.67 6.72 -14.50
CA LEU A 453 -15.97 6.21 -13.16
C LEU A 453 -17.14 6.96 -12.49
N ALA A 454 -17.74 7.92 -13.18
CA ALA A 454 -18.85 8.69 -12.67
C ALA A 454 -20.05 7.76 -12.40
N ILE A 455 -20.48 7.74 -11.15
CA ILE A 455 -21.70 7.05 -10.70
C ILE A 455 -22.83 8.08 -10.64
N GLU A 456 -24.04 7.67 -11.02
CA GLU A 456 -25.21 8.54 -11.02
C GLU A 456 -25.42 9.23 -9.66
N GLY A 457 -25.59 10.55 -9.67
CA GLY A 457 -25.81 11.36 -8.46
C GLY A 457 -24.56 11.69 -7.64
N ILE A 458 -23.41 11.05 -7.89
CA ILE A 458 -22.17 11.33 -7.17
C ILE A 458 -21.54 12.66 -7.60
N PRO A 459 -21.37 12.96 -8.91
CA PRO A 459 -20.87 14.26 -9.35
C PRO A 459 -21.68 15.45 -8.82
N GLU A 460 -23.01 15.31 -8.71
CA GLU A 460 -23.92 16.32 -8.18
C GLU A 460 -23.68 16.55 -6.68
N LYS A 461 -23.56 15.47 -5.89
CA LYS A 461 -23.22 15.58 -4.46
C LYS A 461 -21.85 16.20 -4.23
N ILE A 462 -20.86 15.85 -5.06
CA ILE A 462 -19.53 16.46 -4.99
C ILE A 462 -19.64 17.96 -5.28
N LYS A 463 -20.45 18.36 -6.27
CA LYS A 463 -20.72 19.78 -6.55
C LYS A 463 -21.38 20.51 -5.39
N GLU A 464 -22.40 19.93 -4.77
CA GLU A 464 -23.03 20.52 -3.59
C GLU A 464 -22.04 20.71 -2.43
N PHE A 465 -21.12 19.75 -2.27
CA PHE A 465 -20.06 19.84 -1.26
C PHE A 465 -19.01 20.91 -1.60
N GLU A 466 -18.62 21.09 -2.87
CA GLU A 466 -17.80 22.22 -3.31
C GLU A 466 -18.45 23.56 -2.96
N GLU A 467 -19.75 23.73 -3.25
CA GLU A 467 -20.50 24.94 -2.92
C GLU A 467 -20.59 25.20 -1.41
N LEU A 468 -20.64 24.13 -0.60
CA LEU A 468 -20.56 24.25 0.85
C LEU A 468 -19.15 24.69 1.30
N LEU A 469 -18.09 24.10 0.75
CA LEU A 469 -16.70 24.43 1.09
C LEU A 469 -16.37 25.90 0.76
N ASP A 470 -16.85 26.42 -0.38
CA ASP A 470 -16.71 27.84 -0.73
C ASP A 470 -17.43 28.75 0.28
N LYS A 471 -18.65 28.39 0.71
CA LYS A 471 -19.36 29.12 1.77
C LYS A 471 -18.59 29.09 3.09
N LEU A 472 -18.06 27.94 3.48
CA LEU A 472 -17.27 27.78 4.72
C LEU A 472 -16.00 28.63 4.66
N LYS A 473 -15.29 28.63 3.53
CA LYS A 473 -14.15 29.51 3.29
C LYS A 473 -14.51 30.98 3.49
N ILE A 474 -15.60 31.47 2.87
CA ILE A 474 -16.04 32.87 3.02
C ILE A 474 -16.40 33.22 4.47
N ILE A 475 -17.05 32.31 5.21
CA ILE A 475 -17.36 32.52 6.63
C ILE A 475 -16.05 32.56 7.43
N SER A 476 -15.14 31.63 7.17
CA SER A 476 -13.84 31.51 7.80
C SER A 476 -12.96 32.77 7.61
N GLU A 477 -12.96 33.35 6.41
CA GLU A 477 -12.30 34.63 6.12
C GLU A 477 -12.90 35.79 6.93
N LYS A 478 -14.22 35.80 7.15
CA LYS A 478 -14.86 36.82 8.00
C LYS A 478 -14.48 36.66 9.46
N GLU A 479 -14.42 35.43 9.97
CA GLU A 479 -14.01 35.16 11.36
C GLU A 479 -12.57 35.58 11.66
N ILE A 480 -11.64 35.48 10.69
CA ILE A 480 -10.26 35.99 10.86
C ILE A 480 -10.23 37.52 10.93
N ASN A 481 -11.12 38.19 10.19
CA ASN A 481 -11.13 39.65 10.05
C ASN A 481 -12.07 40.37 11.03
N ASN A 482 -12.78 39.61 11.88
CA ASN A 482 -13.59 40.12 12.99
C ASN A 482 -12.70 40.55 14.15
#